data_AF-A0A351SBL2-F1
#
_entry.id   AF-A0A351SBL2-F1
#
_cell.length_a   1.000
_cell.length_b   1.000
_cell.length_c   1.000
_cell.angle_alpha   90.00
_cell.angle_beta   90.00
_cell.angle_gamma   90.00
#
_symmetry.space_group_name_H-M   'P 1'
#
loop_
_entity.id
_entity.type
_entity.pdbx_description
1 polymer ?
#
loop_
_entity_poly.entity_id
_entity_poly.type
_entity_poly.pdbx_seq_one_letter_code
_entity_poly.pdbx_strand_id
1 'polypeptide(L)' 'MDIKEGIAAVIEHRDLNHDEMTTIMQQIMTGGATDAQIGGFLIGLRMKGETVTEVAAAAAVMR' A
#
# COMPACT_ATOMS: atom_id res chain seq x y z
N MET A 1 -5.00 5.19 -7.18
CA MET A 1 -6.02 4.36 -6.51
C MET A 1 -6.13 4.73 -5.04
N ASP A 2 -7.26 4.46 -4.42
CA ASP A 2 -7.45 4.67 -2.98
C ASP A 2 -6.97 3.46 -2.14
N ILE A 3 -6.83 3.64 -0.82
CA ILE A 3 -6.38 2.57 0.07
C ILE A 3 -7.34 1.37 0.12
N LYS A 4 -8.65 1.55 -0.13
CA LYS A 4 -9.61 0.44 -0.15
C LYS A 4 -9.40 -0.43 -1.39
N GLU A 5 -9.19 0.18 -2.54
CA GLU A 5 -8.78 -0.50 -3.77
C GLU A 5 -7.42 -1.20 -3.58
N GLY A 6 -6.49 -0.56 -2.88
CA GLY A 6 -5.20 -1.14 -2.51
C GLY A 6 -5.33 -2.39 -1.64
N ILE A 7 -6.18 -2.36 -0.62
CA ILE A 7 -6.47 -3.52 0.25
C ILE A 7 -7.07 -4.67 -0.57
N ALA A 8 -8.05 -4.39 -1.44
CA ALA A 8 -8.63 -5.42 -2.31
C ALA A 8 -7.57 -6.06 -3.21
N ALA A 9 -6.71 -5.25 -3.84
CA ALA A 9 -5.64 -5.73 -4.70
C ALA A 9 -4.67 -6.67 -3.98
N VAL A 10 -4.21 -6.31 -2.77
CA VAL A 10 -3.24 -7.15 -2.04
C VAL A 10 -3.86 -8.44 -1.50
N ILE A 11 -5.16 -8.43 -1.17
CA ILE A 11 -5.92 -9.65 -0.79
C ILE A 11 -6.07 -10.59 -2.00
N GLU A 12 -6.22 -10.04 -3.20
CA GLU A 12 -6.26 -10.81 -4.46
C GLU A 12 -4.86 -11.24 -4.95
N HIS A 13 -3.81 -11.06 -4.13
CA HIS A 13 -2.42 -11.33 -4.49
C HIS A 13 -1.93 -10.57 -5.73
N ARG A 14 -2.53 -9.41 -6.03
CA ARG A 14 -2.10 -8.56 -7.13
C ARG A 14 -1.00 -7.61 -6.67
N ASP A 15 0.11 -7.61 -7.41
CA ASP A 15 1.18 -6.65 -7.20
C ASP A 15 0.73 -5.23 -7.57
N LEU A 16 1.16 -4.27 -6.76
CA LEU A 16 0.98 -2.85 -7.01
C LEU A 16 2.17 -2.32 -7.80
N ASN A 17 1.89 -1.52 -8.82
CA ASN A 17 2.94 -0.79 -9.51
C ASN A 17 3.43 0.39 -8.66
N HIS A 18 4.49 1.05 -9.13
CA HIS A 18 5.13 2.16 -8.42
C HIS A 18 4.16 3.31 -8.12
N ASP A 19 3.32 3.70 -9.07
CA ASP A 19 2.41 4.84 -8.93
C ASP A 19 1.24 4.51 -7.99
N GLU A 20 0.71 3.28 -8.08
CA GLU A 20 -0.32 2.76 -7.18
C GLU A 20 0.16 2.78 -5.73
N MET A 21 1.33 2.20 -5.49
CA MET A 21 1.93 2.13 -4.15
C MET A 21 2.26 3.52 -3.62
N THR A 22 2.82 4.40 -4.45
CA THR A 22 3.12 5.79 -4.08
C THR A 22 1.85 6.53 -3.68
N THR A 23 0.78 6.39 -4.44
CA THR A 23 -0.51 7.04 -4.16
C THR A 23 -1.09 6.58 -2.82
N ILE A 24 -1.06 5.27 -2.54
CA ILE A 24 -1.55 4.72 -1.26
C ILE A 24 -0.70 5.21 -0.11
N MET A 25 0.63 5.19 -0.25
CA MET A 25 1.54 5.63 0.80
C MET A 25 1.40 7.14 1.08
N GLN A 26 1.14 7.97 0.06
CA GLN A 26 0.81 9.37 0.28
C GLN A 26 -0.47 9.53 1.10
N GLN A 27 -1.54 8.78 0.80
CA GLN A 27 -2.77 8.81 1.60
C GLN A 27 -2.52 8.43 3.06
N ILE A 28 -1.68 7.43 3.31
CA ILE A 28 -1.29 7.02 4.66
C ILE A 28 -0.55 8.16 5.37
N MET A 29 0.47 8.72 4.72
CA MET A 29 1.34 9.74 5.33
C MET A 29 0.63 11.09 5.53
N THR A 30 -0.40 11.42 4.73
CA THR A 30 -1.20 12.63 4.91
C THR A 30 -2.39 12.46 5.86
N GLY A 31 -2.54 11.29 6.50
CA GLY A 31 -3.67 11.02 7.41
C GLY A 31 -5.01 10.78 6.72
N GLY A 32 -5.00 10.42 5.42
CA GLY A 32 -6.18 10.11 4.63
C GLY A 32 -6.70 8.67 4.80
N ALA A 33 -6.08 7.87 5.67
CA ALA A 33 -6.44 6.49 5.96
C ALA A 33 -6.66 6.29 7.47
N THR A 34 -7.62 5.44 7.83
CA THR A 34 -7.84 5.05 9.23
C THR A 34 -6.81 4.00 9.67
N ASP A 35 -6.57 3.89 10.98
CA ASP A 35 -5.67 2.88 11.55
C ASP A 35 -6.02 1.46 11.09
N ALA A 36 -7.31 1.15 10.96
CA ALA A 36 -7.79 -0.15 10.49
C ALA A 36 -7.43 -0.40 9.02
N GLN A 37 -7.49 0.63 8.16
CA GLN A 37 -7.11 0.51 6.76
C GLN A 37 -5.59 0.35 6.61
N ILE A 38 -4.81 1.10 7.38
CA ILE A 38 -3.35 0.99 7.39
C ILE A 38 -2.95 -0.43 7.84
N GLY A 39 -3.50 -0.92 8.96
CA GLY A 39 -3.23 -2.27 9.44
C GLY A 39 -3.64 -3.36 8.45
N GLY A 40 -4.83 -3.24 7.84
CA GLY A 40 -5.32 -4.18 6.82
C GLY A 40 -4.42 -4.21 5.57
N PHE A 41 -4.00 -3.04 5.10
CA PHE A 41 -3.10 -2.94 3.95
C PHE A 41 -1.74 -3.57 4.22
N LEU A 42 -1.13 -3.30 5.38
CA LEU A 42 0.17 -3.86 5.76
C LEU A 42 0.12 -5.38 5.95
N ILE A 43 -0.94 -5.91 6.57
CA ILE A 43 -1.14 -7.36 6.70
C ILE A 43 -1.33 -8.00 5.31
N GLY A 44 -2.15 -7.38 4.46
CA GLY A 44 -2.38 -7.85 3.09
C GLY A 44 -1.09 -7.91 2.26
N LEU A 45 -0.26 -6.86 2.30
CA LEU A 45 1.06 -6.86 1.67
C LEU A 45 1.93 -8.01 2.16
N ARG A 46 1.99 -8.22 3.48
CA ARG A 46 2.78 -9.31 4.09
C ARG A 46 2.29 -10.69 3.68
N MET A 47 0.97 -10.88 3.59
CA MET A 47 0.36 -12.15 3.16
C MET A 47 0.59 -12.42 1.67
N LYS A 48 0.51 -11.38 0.83
CA LYS A 48 0.85 -11.46 -0.59
C LYS A 48 2.32 -11.80 -0.81
N GLY A 49 3.19 -11.21 0.01
CA GLY A 49 4.62 -11.10 -0.24
C GLY A 49 4.91 -9.81 -0.99
N GLU A 50 5.50 -8.83 -0.30
CA GLU A 50 5.87 -7.56 -0.89
C GLU A 50 6.98 -7.69 -1.94
N THR A 51 6.85 -6.94 -3.04
CA THR A 51 7.85 -6.86 -4.10
C THR A 51 8.85 -5.73 -3.84
N VAL A 52 10.01 -5.80 -4.51
CA VAL A 52 11.01 -4.71 -4.46
C VAL A 52 10.42 -3.38 -4.93
N THR A 53 9.55 -3.40 -5.95
CA THR A 53 8.87 -2.21 -6.48
C THR A 53 8.00 -1.54 -5.42
N GLU A 54 7.21 -2.34 -4.70
CA GLU A 54 6.32 -1.85 -3.63
C GLU A 54 7.11 -1.26 -2.47
N VAL A 55 8.17 -1.95 -2.02
CA VAL A 55 9.04 -1.47 -0.93
C VAL A 55 9.77 -0.19 -1.33
N ALA A 56 10.31 -0.13 -2.54
CA ALA A 56 11.02 1.05 -3.03
C ALA A 56 10.10 2.27 -3.17
N ALA A 57 8.88 2.07 -3.68
CA ALA A 57 7.87 3.12 -3.75
C ALA A 57 7.49 3.63 -2.35
N ALA A 58 7.26 2.72 -1.39
CA ALA A 58 6.95 3.10 -0.01
C ALA A 58 8.07 3.92 0.65
N ALA A 59 9.31 3.47 0.51
CA ALA A 59 10.47 4.16 1.05
C ALA A 59 10.68 5.54 0.40
N ALA A 60 10.31 5.69 -0.88
CA ALA A 60 10.43 6.96 -1.58
C ALA A 60 9.51 8.05 -1.03
N VAL A 61 8.33 7.67 -0.52
CA VAL A 61 7.35 8.60 0.07
C VAL A 61 7.72 9.04 1.49
N MET A 62 8.52 8.25 2.22
CA MET A 62 8.90 8.55 3.61
C MET A 62 10.07 9.54 3.77
N ARG A 63 10.68 9.98 2.67
CA ARG A 63 11.80 10.94 2.69
C ARG A 63 11.31 12.38 2.83
#